data_AF-A0A9E0C1B8-F1
#
_entry.id   AF-A0A9E0C1B8-F1
#
_cell.length_a   1.000
_cell.length_b   1.000
_cell.length_c   1.000
_cell.angle_alpha   90.00
_cell.angle_beta   90.00
_cell.angle_gamma   90.00
#
_symmetry.space_group_name_H-M   'P 1'
#
loop_
_entity.id
_entity.type
_entity.pdbx_description
1 polymer ?
#
loop_
_entity_poly.entity_id
_entity_poly.type
_entity_poly.pdbx_seq_one_letter_code
_entity_poly.pdbx_strand_id
1 'polypeptide(L)' 'MADETGSADAFFKGDTAKLIKEGAVIAIRNGSIRLIKNHISLEIDIFGRVTSENLEIKENTN' A
#
# COMPACT_ATOMS: atom_id res chain seq x y z
N MET A 1 -1.57 2.98 -5.91
CA MET A 1 -0.74 3.26 -4.72
C MET A 1 0.45 4.08 -5.15
N ALA A 2 0.96 4.95 -4.29
CA ALA A 2 2.08 5.81 -4.62
C ALA A 2 2.93 6.12 -3.39
N ASP A 3 4.20 6.42 -3.64
CA ASP A 3 5.12 7.05 -2.70
C ASP A 3 5.86 8.19 -3.41
N GLU A 4 6.86 8.77 -2.75
CA GLU A 4 7.71 9.82 -3.31
C GLU A 4 8.50 9.44 -4.57
N THR A 5 8.64 8.14 -4.86
CA THR A 5 9.41 7.62 -6.00
C THR A 5 8.53 7.32 -7.21
N GLY A 6 7.25 7.04 -7.01
CA GLY A 6 6.32 6.80 -8.11
C GLY A 6 5.00 6.19 -7.68
N SER A 7 4.22 5.77 -8.68
CA SER A 7 2.91 5.17 -8.48
C SER A 7 2.74 3.90 -9.30
N ALA A 8 2.02 2.94 -8.75
CA ALA A 8 1.61 1.73 -9.46
C ALA A 8 0.17 1.35 -9.13
N ASP A 9 -0.48 0.74 -10.13
CA ASP A 9 -1.72 0.02 -9.91
C ASP A 9 -1.45 -1.18 -9.03
N ALA A 10 -2.15 -1.24 -7.90
CA ALA A 10 -2.05 -2.31 -6.93
C ALA A 10 -3.41 -2.96 -6.76
N PHE A 11 -3.43 -4.29 -6.70
CA PHE A 11 -4.63 -5.08 -6.47
C PHE A 11 -4.57 -5.75 -5.10
N PHE A 12 -5.56 -5.47 -4.25
CA PHE A 12 -5.64 -6.04 -2.89
C PHE A 12 -6.78 -7.07 -2.81
N LYS A 13 -6.54 -8.19 -2.13
CA LYS A 13 -7.53 -9.25 -1.88
C LYS A 13 -7.62 -9.54 -0.38
N GLY A 14 -8.78 -10.04 0.05
CA GLY A 14 -9.01 -10.50 1.42
C GLY A 14 -9.34 -9.38 2.39
N ASP A 15 -9.31 -9.68 3.69
CA ASP A 15 -9.76 -8.76 4.76
C ASP A 15 -8.92 -7.48 4.86
N THR A 16 -7.64 -7.53 4.45
CA THR A 16 -6.75 -6.36 4.44
C THR A 16 -7.14 -5.31 3.41
N ALA A 17 -7.94 -5.66 2.40
CA ALA A 17 -8.50 -4.68 1.45
C ALA A 17 -9.38 -3.63 2.15
N LYS A 18 -9.94 -3.93 3.34
CA LYS A 18 -10.76 -2.98 4.12
C LYS A 18 -9.96 -1.79 4.65
N LEU A 19 -8.64 -1.93 4.78
CA LEU A 19 -7.72 -0.88 5.21
C LEU A 19 -7.31 0.04 4.05
N ILE A 20 -7.60 -0.36 2.82
CA ILE A 20 -7.25 0.37 1.60
C ILE A 20 -8.39 1.33 1.28
N LYS A 21 -8.20 2.59 1.64
CA LYS A 21 -9.11 3.69 1.29
C LYS A 21 -8.31 4.81 0.66
N GLU A 22 -8.95 5.61 -0.17
CA GLU A 22 -8.32 6.81 -0.71
C GLU A 22 -7.86 7.73 0.44
N GLY A 23 -6.64 8.27 0.33
CA GLY A 23 -6.00 9.07 1.38
C GLY A 23 -5.46 8.27 2.58
N ALA A 24 -5.70 6.96 2.66
CA ALA A 24 -5.13 6.15 3.73
C ALA A 24 -3.64 5.90 3.47
N VAL A 25 -2.81 6.13 4.49
CA VAL A 25 -1.43 5.68 4.51
C VAL A 25 -1.37 4.33 5.18
N ILE A 26 -0.69 3.38 4.54
CA ILE A 26 -0.53 2.02 5.04
C ILE A 26 0.93 1.61 4.99
N ALA A 27 1.36 0.80 5.94
CA ALA A 27 2.63 0.10 5.90
C ALA A 27 2.39 -1.40 5.66
N ILE A 28 3.01 -1.93 4.61
CA ILE A 28 3.02 -3.37 4.31
C ILE A 28 4.34 -3.94 4.83
N ARG A 29 4.27 -4.92 5.73
CA ARG A 29 5.45 -5.59 6.30
C ARG A 29 5.44 -7.06 5.93
N ASN A 30 6.59 -7.57 5.47
CA ASN A 30 6.74 -8.94 4.95
C ASN A 30 5.75 -9.24 3.81
N GLY A 31 5.62 -8.29 2.88
CA GLY A 31 4.87 -8.46 1.64
C GLY A 31 5.74 -9.05 0.53
N SER A 32 5.10 -9.70 -0.43
CA SER A 32 5.72 -10.17 -1.67
C SER A 32 5.26 -9.31 -2.84
N ILE A 33 6.20 -8.95 -3.70
CA ILE A 33 5.93 -8.21 -4.93
C ILE A 33 5.95 -9.19 -6.09
N ARG A 34 4.89 -9.18 -6.91
CA ARG A 34 4.85 -9.85 -8.20
C ARG A 34 4.58 -8.84 -9.30
N LEU A 35 5.42 -8.83 -10.32
CA LEU A 35 5.19 -8.07 -11.55
C LEU A 35 4.35 -8.93 -12.49
N ILE A 36 3.11 -8.51 -12.77
CA ILE A 36 2.19 -9.22 -13.66
C ILE A 36 1.87 -8.31 -14.84
N LYS A 37 2.48 -8.59 -15.99
CA LYS A 37 2.44 -7.72 -17.18
C LYS A 37 2.93 -6.31 -16.81
N ASN A 38 2.05 -5.31 -16.90
CA ASN A 38 2.33 -3.91 -16.55
C ASN A 38 1.81 -3.49 -15.16
N HIS A 39 1.45 -4.45 -14.30
CA HIS A 39 0.90 -4.15 -12.97
C HIS A 39 1.78 -4.72 -11.86
N ILE A 40 1.83 -4.00 -10.73
CA ILE A 40 2.48 -4.47 -9.51
C ILE A 40 1.41 -5.12 -8.63
N SER A 41 1.54 -6.42 -8.40
CA SER A 41 0.72 -7.15 -7.44
C SER A 41 1.47 -7.23 -6.11
N LEU A 42 0.78 -6.82 -5.05
CA LEU A 42 1.30 -6.87 -3.68
C LEU A 42 0.52 -7.93 -2.91
N GLU A 43 1.23 -8.97 -2.52
CA GLU A 43 0.72 -10.09 -1.73
C GLU A 43 1.27 -10.00 -0.31
N ILE A 44 0.53 -10.52 0.66
CA ILE A 44 0.99 -10.60 2.06
C ILE A 44 1.32 -12.06 2.33
N ASP A 45 2.52 -12.30 2.85
CA ASP A 45 2.93 -13.63 3.31
C ASP A 45 2.15 -14.05 4.58
N ILE A 46 2.19 -15.32 4.97
CA ILE A 46 1.50 -15.85 6.15
C ILE A 46 1.90 -15.17 7.46
N PHE A 47 3.11 -14.58 7.50
CA PHE A 47 3.62 -13.78 8.61
C PHE A 47 3.57 -12.27 8.36
N GLY A 48 3.06 -11.85 7.21
CA GLY A 48 2.96 -10.45 6.83
C GLY A 48 1.77 -9.75 7.46
N ARG A 49 1.82 -8.41 7.46
CA ARG A 49 0.73 -7.57 7.98
C ARG A 49 0.65 -6.24 7.26
N VAL A 50 -0.56 -5.69 7.23
CA VAL A 50 -0.83 -4.30 6.83
C VAL A 50 -1.23 -3.52 8.06
N THR A 51 -0.58 -2.40 8.31
CA THR A 51 -0.95 -1.44 9.36
C THR A 51 -1.37 -0.13 8.73
N SER A 52 -2.43 0.48 9.24
CA SER A 52 -2.73 1.88 8.94
C SER A 52 -1.76 2.77 9.70
N GLU A 53 -1.18 3.74 9.02
CA GLU A 53 -0.28 4.72 9.61
C GLU A 53 -1.02 6.07 9.68
N ASN A 54 -1.05 6.68 10.86
CA ASN A 54 -1.47 8.07 10.99
C ASN A 54 -0.26 8.96 10.73
N LEU A 55 0.03 9.20 9.46
CA LEU A 55 0.90 10.32 9.11
C LEU A 55 0.04 11.58 9.08
N GLU A 56 0.30 12.52 9.99
CA GLU A 56 -0.11 13.90 9.78
C GLU A 56 0.53 14.36 8.47
N ILE A 57 -0.25 14.41 7.39
CA ILE A 57 0.17 15.04 6.15
C ILE A 57 0.29 16.53 6.47
N LYS A 58 1.49 16.98 6.85
CA LYS A 58 1.79 18.41 6.97
C LYS A 58 1.84 18.97 5.56
N GLU A 59 0.73 19.55 5.11
CA GLU A 59 0.74 20.39 3.93
C GLU A 59 1.61 21.61 4.21
N ASN A 60 2.84 21.63 3.69
CA ASN A 60 3.64 22.84 3.66
C ASN A 60 3.08 23.76 2.57
N THR A 61 2.19 24.67 2.95
CA THR A 61 1.80 25.79 2.11
C THR A 61 2.92 26.84 2.18
N ASN A 62 3.65 27.03 1.08
CA ASN A 62 4.51 28.19 0.85
C ASN A 62 3.70 29.36 0.29
#